data_AF-A0A1I0IUC6-F1
#
_entry.id   AF-A0A1I0IUC6-F1
#
_cell.length_a   1.000
_cell.length_b   1.000
_cell.length_c   1.000
_cell.angle_alpha   90.00
_cell.angle_beta   90.00
_cell.angle_gamma   90.00
#
_symmetry.space_group_name_H-M   'P 1'
#
loop_
_entity.id
_entity.type
_entity.pdbx_description
1 polymer ?
#
loop_
_entity_poly.entity_id
_entity_poly.type
_entity_poly.pdbx_seq_one_letter_code
_entity_poly.pdbx_strand_id
1 'polypeptide(L)'
;MDGTPIRRYLRALVAAIDDRQTDERTGIVNRTPTDRRLWLAVVVAIGADLGTTISGLAFGLEESNPAGVLVLDSVGVLGLLGLKALVVGFGLVVAAVVLQAPDRIAPDYVTLIVPAALASVWLLAATWNAYLLARVMIGT
;
A
#
# COMPACT_ATOMS: atom_id res chain seq x y z
N MET A 1 5.35 -1.09 55.08
CA MET A 1 5.45 -2.51 54.68
C MET A 1 4.65 -2.65 53.41
N ASP A 2 5.39 -2.59 52.30
CA ASP A 2 4.91 -2.12 51.02
C ASP A 2 4.22 -3.23 50.21
N GLY A 3 3.30 -2.79 49.35
CA GLY A 3 2.44 -3.58 48.47
C GLY A 3 2.89 -5.00 48.18
N THR A 4 2.05 -5.94 48.62
CA THR A 4 2.14 -7.39 48.45
C THR A 4 2.62 -7.85 47.06
N PRO A 5 3.44 -8.92 46.97
CA PRO A 5 4.03 -9.43 45.71
C PRO A 5 2.99 -9.74 44.62
N ILE A 6 1.76 -10.05 45.01
CA ILE A 6 0.61 -10.24 44.12
C ILE A 6 0.29 -8.99 43.29
N ARG A 7 0.37 -7.77 43.86
CA ARG A 7 0.14 -6.52 43.11
C ARG A 7 1.20 -6.25 42.06
N ARG A 8 2.42 -6.77 42.25
CA ARG A 8 3.50 -6.66 41.25
C ARG A 8 3.25 -7.64 40.11
N TYR A 9 2.84 -8.87 40.45
CA TYR A 9 2.49 -9.90 39.48
C TYR A 9 1.30 -9.48 38.61
N LEU A 10 0.22 -8.98 39.21
CA LEU A 10 -0.96 -8.52 38.47
C LEU A 10 -0.66 -7.34 37.54
N ARG A 11 0.17 -6.37 37.98
CA ARG A 11 0.60 -5.27 37.11
C ARG A 11 1.45 -5.75 35.93
N ALA A 12 2.37 -6.67 36.17
CA ALA A 12 3.18 -7.25 35.10
C ALA A 12 2.32 -8.05 34.11
N LEU A 13 1.32 -8.78 34.60
CA LEU A 13 0.38 -9.53 33.77
C LEU A 13 -0.48 -8.60 32.90
N VAL A 14 -1.05 -7.54 33.49
CA VAL A 14 -1.86 -6.56 32.76
C VAL A 14 -1.01 -5.83 31.71
N ALA A 15 0.20 -5.38 32.06
CA ALA A 15 1.12 -4.76 31.12
C ALA A 15 1.46 -5.71 29.96
N ALA A 16 1.74 -6.99 30.24
CA ALA A 16 2.05 -7.96 29.20
C ALA A 16 0.85 -8.27 28.28
N ILE A 17 -0.39 -8.23 28.80
CA ILE A 17 -1.61 -8.38 27.99
C ILE A 17 -1.81 -7.17 27.09
N ASP A 18 -1.61 -5.96 27.63
CA ASP A 18 -1.75 -4.70 26.91
C ASP A 18 -0.71 -4.58 25.78
N ASP A 19 0.55 -4.97 26.06
CA ASP A 19 1.64 -4.97 25.09
C ASP A 19 1.38 -5.96 23.94
N ARG A 20 0.91 -7.18 24.26
CA ARG A 20 0.55 -8.20 23.25
C ARG A 20 -0.66 -7.78 22.40
N GLN A 21 -1.67 -7.17 23.01
CA GLN A 21 -2.81 -6.59 22.31
C GLN A 21 -2.41 -5.43 21.40
N THR A 22 -1.41 -4.64 21.80
CA THR A 22 -0.92 -3.50 21.02
C THR A 22 -0.21 -4.00 19.77
N ASP A 23 0.69 -4.99 19.92
CA ASP A 23 1.49 -5.56 18.83
C ASP A 23 0.62 -6.24 17.73
N GLU A 24 -0.42 -6.96 18.15
CA GLU A 24 -1.40 -7.59 17.22
C GLU A 24 -2.34 -6.57 16.53
N ARG A 25 -2.49 -5.36 17.09
CA ARG A 25 -3.36 -4.28 16.56
C ARG A 25 -2.63 -3.28 15.68
N THR A 26 -1.30 -3.22 15.71
CA THR A 26 -0.51 -2.19 15.00
C THR A 26 -0.02 -2.56 13.61
N GLY A 27 -0.03 -3.85 13.22
CA GLY A 27 0.49 -4.28 11.93
C GLY A 27 -0.44 -3.94 10.75
N ILE A 28 -0.12 -2.92 9.95
CA ILE A 28 -0.88 -2.62 8.70
C ILE A 28 -0.45 -3.57 7.55
N VAL A 29 0.82 -3.95 7.52
CA VAL A 29 1.44 -4.65 6.36
C VAL A 29 1.64 -6.15 6.60
N ASN A 30 1.74 -6.58 7.86
CA ASN A 30 2.17 -7.96 8.20
C ASN A 30 1.42 -8.56 9.39
N ARG A 31 0.16 -8.15 9.62
CA ARG A 31 -0.67 -8.72 10.69
C ARG A 31 -1.12 -10.14 10.36
N THR A 32 -1.51 -10.38 9.11
CA THR A 32 -1.84 -11.72 8.61
C THR A 32 -1.04 -12.06 7.34
N PRO A 33 -0.90 -13.37 6.99
CA PRO A 33 -0.34 -13.77 5.72
C PRO A 33 -1.08 -13.18 4.51
N THR A 34 -2.39 -12.93 4.65
CA THR A 34 -3.22 -12.31 3.61
C THR A 34 -2.84 -10.85 3.41
N ASP A 35 -2.71 -10.07 4.50
CA ASP A 35 -2.29 -8.66 4.41
C ASP A 35 -0.93 -8.55 3.70
N ARG A 36 0.04 -9.40 4.09
CA ARG A 36 1.36 -9.45 3.47
C ARG A 36 1.29 -9.74 1.97
N ARG A 37 0.42 -10.68 1.55
CA ARG A 37 0.21 -11.01 0.14
C ARG A 37 -0.42 -9.85 -0.64
N LEU A 38 -1.36 -9.13 -0.04
CA LEU A 38 -1.97 -7.96 -0.67
C LEU A 38 -0.95 -6.83 -0.84
N TRP A 39 -0.12 -6.54 0.16
CA TRP A 39 0.95 -5.57 0.02
C TRP A 39 2.04 -5.99 -0.97
N LEU A 40 2.35 -7.29 -1.05
CA LEU A 40 3.20 -7.81 -2.12
C LEU A 40 2.54 -7.58 -3.49
N ALA A 41 1.23 -7.78 -3.62
CA ALA A 41 0.51 -7.50 -4.85
C ALA A 41 0.55 -6.00 -5.21
N VAL A 42 0.52 -5.09 -4.22
CA VAL A 42 0.74 -3.65 -4.46
C VAL A 42 2.12 -3.40 -5.07
N VAL A 43 3.18 -3.98 -4.50
CA VAL A 43 4.55 -3.83 -5.01
C VAL A 43 4.67 -4.37 -6.44
N VAL A 44 4.09 -5.54 -6.71
CA VAL A 44 4.07 -6.15 -8.05
C VAL A 44 3.29 -5.28 -9.03
N ALA A 45 2.12 -4.77 -8.64
CA ALA A 45 1.29 -3.89 -9.45
C ALA A 45 2.03 -2.60 -9.82
N ILE A 46 2.71 -1.97 -8.85
CA ILE A 46 3.58 -0.81 -9.08
C ILE A 46 4.68 -1.13 -10.09
N GLY A 47 5.36 -2.27 -9.90
CA GLY A 47 6.44 -2.70 -10.80
C GLY A 47 5.94 -2.94 -12.23
N ALA A 48 4.80 -3.62 -12.38
CA ALA A 48 4.17 -3.87 -13.67
C ALA A 48 3.72 -2.57 -14.35
N ASP A 49 3.05 -1.68 -13.62
CA ASP A 49 2.59 -0.39 -14.13
C ASP A 49 3.76 0.49 -14.57
N LEU A 50 4.80 0.58 -13.74
CA LEU A 50 5.99 1.37 -14.07
C LEU A 50 6.75 0.76 -15.27
N GLY A 51 6.93 -0.57 -15.29
CA GLY A 51 7.61 -1.24 -16.39
C GLY A 51 6.88 -1.09 -17.73
N THR A 52 5.56 -1.23 -17.74
CA THR A 52 4.74 -1.03 -18.93
C THR A 52 4.71 0.43 -19.38
N THR A 53 4.66 1.38 -18.45
CA THR A 53 4.74 2.82 -18.75
C THR A 53 6.08 3.19 -19.38
N ILE A 54 7.20 2.81 -18.75
CA ILE A 54 8.55 3.09 -19.26
C ILE A 54 8.75 2.46 -20.64
N SER A 55 8.27 1.22 -20.81
CA SER A 55 8.34 0.55 -22.11
C SER A 55 7.50 1.30 -23.15
N GLY A 56 6.26 1.68 -22.83
CA GLY A 56 5.41 2.48 -23.71
C GLY A 56 6.09 3.77 -24.17
N LEU A 57 6.66 4.54 -23.24
CA LEU A 57 7.41 5.76 -23.54
C LEU A 57 8.60 5.49 -24.49
N ALA A 58 9.33 4.40 -24.28
CA ALA A 58 10.45 4.00 -25.15
C ALA A 58 10.00 3.63 -26.58
N PHE A 59 8.75 3.20 -26.76
CA PHE A 59 8.12 2.91 -28.06
C PHE A 59 7.34 4.12 -28.63
N GLY A 60 7.45 5.30 -28.02
CA GLY A 60 6.83 6.53 -28.52
C GLY A 60 5.37 6.73 -28.12
N LEU A 61 4.84 5.93 -27.19
CA LEU A 61 3.56 6.23 -26.54
C LEU A 61 3.74 7.41 -25.57
N GLU A 62 2.68 8.18 -25.36
CA GLU A 62 2.68 9.31 -24.43
C GLU A 62 1.96 8.94 -23.13
N GLU A 63 2.38 9.56 -22.02
CA GLU A 63 1.66 9.46 -20.75
C GLU A 63 0.31 10.19 -20.85
N SER A 64 -0.76 9.49 -20.49
CA SER A 64 -2.13 10.02 -20.57
C SER A 64 -2.62 10.65 -19.28
N ASN A 65 -2.00 10.29 -18.15
CA ASN A 65 -2.31 10.83 -16.84
C ASN A 65 -1.71 12.24 -16.69
N PRO A 66 -2.53 13.31 -16.50
CA PRO A 66 -2.00 14.68 -16.36
C PRO A 66 -1.00 14.83 -15.21
N ALA A 67 -1.20 14.11 -14.10
CA ALA A 67 -0.24 14.10 -13.00
C ALA A 67 1.05 13.37 -13.38
N GLY A 68 0.96 12.31 -14.19
CA GLY A 68 2.10 11.58 -14.73
C GLY A 68 2.93 12.44 -15.69
N VAL A 69 2.27 13.14 -16.62
CA VAL A 69 2.91 14.10 -17.53
C VAL A 69 3.66 15.17 -16.76
N LEU A 70 3.00 15.84 -15.80
CA LEU A 70 3.62 16.89 -14.99
C LEU A 70 4.88 16.39 -14.26
N VAL A 71 4.83 15.17 -13.74
CA VAL A 71 5.93 14.56 -12.99
C VAL A 71 7.06 14.12 -13.91
N LEU A 72 6.75 13.57 -15.09
CA LEU A 72 7.75 13.22 -16.10
C LEU A 72 8.48 14.47 -16.60
N ASP A 73 7.76 15.56 -16.86
CA ASP A 73 8.35 16.81 -17.35
C ASP A 73 9.25 17.49 -16.31
N SER A 74 8.99 17.28 -15.02
CA SER A 74 9.72 17.95 -13.93
C SER A 74 10.85 17.10 -13.33
N VAL A 75 10.62 15.82 -13.10
CA VAL A 75 11.52 14.92 -12.35
C VAL A 75 11.88 13.66 -13.16
N GLY A 76 11.27 13.47 -14.32
CA GLY A 76 11.47 12.28 -15.14
C GLY A 76 10.89 11.01 -14.50
N VAL A 77 11.39 9.86 -14.94
CA VAL A 77 10.87 8.54 -14.57
C VAL A 77 10.90 8.28 -13.06
N LEU A 78 11.91 8.81 -12.34
CA LEU A 78 11.99 8.68 -10.88
C LEU A 78 10.81 9.36 -10.17
N GLY A 79 10.29 10.44 -10.74
CA GLY A 79 9.11 11.11 -10.22
C GLY A 79 7.87 10.21 -10.22
N LEU A 80 7.71 9.35 -11.24
CA LEU A 80 6.56 8.43 -11.33
C LEU A 80 6.53 7.44 -10.15
N LEU A 81 7.71 6.97 -9.72
CA LEU A 81 7.82 6.14 -8.52
C LEU A 81 7.45 6.95 -7.26
N GLY A 82 7.90 8.21 -7.18
CA GLY A 82 7.54 9.12 -6.09
C GLY A 82 6.02 9.34 -5.98
N LEU A 83 5.32 9.54 -7.11
CA LEU A 83 3.87 9.70 -7.13
C LEU A 83 3.16 8.45 -6.60
N LYS A 84 3.61 7.26 -7.00
CA LYS A 84 3.07 5.99 -6.48
C LYS A 84 3.33 5.84 -4.99
N ALA A 85 4.54 6.17 -4.54
CA ALA A 85 4.90 6.15 -3.11
C ALA A 85 4.03 7.09 -2.28
N LEU A 86 3.69 8.28 -2.79
CA LEU A 86 2.75 9.20 -2.13
C LEU A 86 1.36 8.59 -1.99
N VAL A 87 0.85 7.94 -3.04
CA VAL A 87 -0.46 7.27 -3.00
C VAL A 87 -0.46 6.09 -2.02
N VAL A 88 0.62 5.29 -1.98
CA VAL A 88 0.79 4.25 -0.95
C VAL A 88 0.80 4.87 0.45
N GLY A 89 1.57 5.93 0.66
CA GLY A 89 1.65 6.64 1.93
C GLY A 89 0.28 7.16 2.38
N PHE A 90 -0.50 7.72 1.47
CA PHE A 90 -1.87 8.14 1.73
C PHE A 90 -2.76 6.94 2.16
N GLY A 91 -2.68 5.82 1.45
CA GLY A 91 -3.39 4.59 1.83
C GLY A 91 -3.01 4.10 3.23
N LEU A 92 -1.72 4.14 3.58
CA LEU A 92 -1.23 3.79 4.92
C LEU A 92 -1.76 4.75 5.99
N VAL A 93 -1.81 6.05 5.71
CA VAL A 93 -2.39 7.04 6.63
C VAL A 93 -3.88 6.79 6.83
N VAL A 94 -4.64 6.53 5.76
CA VAL A 94 -6.06 6.19 5.85
C VAL A 94 -6.26 4.94 6.72
N ALA A 95 -5.48 3.88 6.46
CA ALA A 95 -5.54 2.67 7.28
C ALA A 95 -5.22 2.96 8.75
N ALA A 96 -4.16 3.73 9.04
CA ALA A 96 -3.76 4.07 10.40
C ALA A 96 -4.84 4.88 11.13
N VAL A 97 -5.41 5.90 10.49
CA VAL A 97 -6.46 6.75 11.06
C VAL A 97 -7.71 5.94 11.38
N VAL A 98 -8.15 5.06 10.48
CA VAL A 98 -9.33 4.20 10.69
C VAL A 98 -9.09 3.20 11.83
N LEU A 99 -7.90 2.61 11.92
CA LEU A 99 -7.53 1.69 13.01
C LEU A 99 -7.46 2.37 14.38
N GLN A 100 -7.18 3.68 14.41
CA GLN A 100 -7.09 4.48 15.63
C GLN A 100 -8.43 5.12 16.06
N ALA A 101 -9.46 5.10 15.20
CA ALA A 101 -10.75 5.71 15.50
C ALA A 101 -11.44 5.06 16.74
N PRO A 102 -12.14 5.82 17.60
CA PRO A 102 -12.84 5.28 18.78
C PRO A 102 -13.95 4.29 18.41
N ASP A 103 -14.72 4.61 17.37
CA ASP A 103 -15.83 3.81 16.85
C ASP A 103 -15.32 2.87 15.76
N ARG A 104 -14.38 1.98 16.10
CA ARG A 104 -13.72 1.08 15.14
C ARG A 104 -14.73 0.28 14.31
N ILE A 105 -15.03 0.77 13.10
CA ILE A 105 -15.76 0.02 12.09
C ILE A 105 -14.78 -1.03 11.55
N ALA A 106 -14.83 -2.21 12.17
CA ALA A 106 -14.27 -3.47 11.70
C ALA A 106 -12.84 -3.37 11.09
N PRO A 107 -11.80 -3.33 11.94
CA PRO A 107 -10.39 -3.08 11.57
C PRO A 107 -9.83 -4.08 10.54
N ASP A 108 -10.44 -5.26 10.42
CA ASP A 108 -9.99 -6.29 9.49
C ASP A 108 -10.35 -5.94 8.02
N TYR A 109 -11.39 -5.13 7.78
CA TYR A 109 -11.74 -4.76 6.40
C TYR A 109 -10.81 -3.68 5.85
N VAL A 110 -10.38 -2.70 6.65
CA VAL A 110 -9.54 -1.63 6.12
C VAL A 110 -8.15 -2.14 5.71
N THR A 111 -7.59 -3.10 6.46
CA THR A 111 -6.30 -3.73 6.13
C THR A 111 -6.37 -4.61 4.88
N LEU A 112 -7.56 -5.06 4.48
CA LEU A 112 -7.80 -5.78 3.23
C LEU A 112 -8.11 -4.83 2.07
N ILE A 113 -9.03 -3.88 2.27
CA ILE A 113 -9.55 -2.98 1.23
C ILE A 113 -8.46 -2.04 0.71
N VAL A 114 -7.66 -1.45 1.60
CA VAL A 114 -6.63 -0.47 1.19
C VAL A 114 -5.61 -1.07 0.23
N PRO A 115 -4.88 -2.15 0.57
CA PRO A 115 -3.91 -2.70 -0.37
C PRO A 115 -4.57 -3.35 -1.59
N ALA A 116 -5.78 -3.92 -1.45
CA ALA A 116 -6.51 -4.45 -2.61
C ALA A 116 -6.86 -3.33 -3.61
N ALA A 117 -7.42 -2.22 -3.15
CA ALA A 117 -7.78 -1.08 -3.99
C ALA A 117 -6.54 -0.48 -4.68
N LEU A 118 -5.44 -0.29 -3.93
CA LEU A 118 -4.17 0.19 -4.48
C LEU A 118 -3.63 -0.74 -5.57
N ALA A 119 -3.59 -2.06 -5.31
CA ALA A 119 -3.12 -3.04 -6.27
C ALA A 119 -4.01 -3.07 -7.52
N SER A 120 -5.33 -3.04 -7.36
CA SER A 120 -6.28 -3.07 -8.47
C SER A 120 -6.11 -1.88 -9.41
N VAL A 121 -5.95 -0.66 -8.89
CA VAL A 121 -5.79 0.53 -9.73
C VAL A 121 -4.54 0.41 -10.61
N TRP A 122 -3.40 -0.01 -10.05
CA TRP A 122 -2.17 -0.15 -10.83
C TRP A 122 -2.13 -1.39 -11.71
N LEU A 123 -2.80 -2.49 -11.35
CA LEU A 123 -2.94 -3.63 -12.25
C LEU A 123 -3.80 -3.29 -13.47
N LEU A 124 -4.87 -2.52 -13.29
CA LEU A 124 -5.69 -2.06 -14.40
C LEU A 124 -4.90 -1.13 -15.33
N ALA A 125 -4.14 -0.18 -14.76
CA ALA A 125 -3.26 0.69 -15.52
C ALA A 125 -2.18 -0.10 -16.27
N ALA A 126 -1.49 -1.03 -15.59
CA ALA A 126 -0.49 -1.90 -16.21
C ALA A 126 -1.07 -2.74 -17.35
N THR A 127 -2.27 -3.29 -17.17
CA THR A 127 -2.96 -4.08 -18.19
C THR A 127 -3.30 -3.22 -19.41
N TRP A 128 -3.78 -2.00 -19.18
CA TRP A 128 -4.06 -1.04 -20.25
C TRP A 128 -2.79 -0.63 -21.01
N ASN A 129 -1.72 -0.31 -20.28
CA ASN A 129 -0.43 0.04 -20.87
C ASN A 129 0.18 -1.13 -21.66
N ALA A 130 0.09 -2.36 -21.14
CA ALA A 130 0.52 -3.56 -21.84
C ALA A 130 -0.28 -3.78 -23.13
N TYR A 131 -1.60 -3.55 -23.10
CA TYR A 131 -2.44 -3.62 -24.29
C TYR A 131 -2.00 -2.61 -25.36
N LEU A 132 -1.77 -1.35 -24.98
CA LEU A 132 -1.30 -0.31 -25.92
C LEU A 132 0.08 -0.64 -26.48
N LEU A 133 1.00 -1.08 -25.63
CA LEU A 133 2.34 -1.50 -26.03
C LEU A 133 2.29 -2.66 -27.03
N ALA A 134 1.47 -3.66 -26.76
CA ALA A 134 1.28 -4.80 -27.65
C ALA A 134 0.75 -4.36 -29.03
N ARG A 135 -0.20 -3.41 -29.08
CA ARG A 135 -0.68 -2.87 -30.36
C ARG A 135 0.41 -2.21 -31.18
N VAL A 136 1.25 -1.40 -30.55
CA VAL A 136 2.39 -0.75 -31.22
C VAL A 136 3.41 -1.78 -31.72
N MET A 137 3.73 -2.79 -30.90
CA MET A 137 4.71 -3.83 -31.26
C MET A 137 4.23 -4.74 -32.39
N ILE A 138 2.93 -5.05 -32.45
CA ILE A 138 2.34 -6.00 -33.40
C ILE A 138 1.85 -5.28 -34.68
N GLY A 139 1.73 -3.95 -34.67
CA GLY A 139 1.35 -3.16 -35.84
C GLY A 139 -0.16 -3.17 -36.14
N THR A 140 -1.00 -3.26 -35.11
CA THR A 140 -2.48 -3.20 -35.19
C THR A 140 -3.02 -1.90 -34.60
#